data_AF-A0A5B7E1L9-F1
#
_entry.id   AF-A0A5B7E1L9-F1
#
_cell.length_a   1.000
_cell.length_b   1.000
_cell.length_c   1.000
_cell.angle_alpha   90.00
_cell.angle_beta   90.00
_cell.angle_gamma   90.00
#
_symmetry.space_group_name_H-M   'P 1'
#
loop_
_entity.id
_entity.type
_entity.pdbx_description
1 polymer ?
#
loop_
_entity_poly.entity_id
_entity_poly.type
_entity_poly.pdbx_seq_one_letter_code
_entity_poly.pdbx_strand_id
1 'polypeptide(L)'
;MAAPNFGWSSRIMREVPLSTCERTSLVSSIYAGLRYDHRKFMEVRDITLNFGKDYGSCTATLGETRVLAQRRTGLGQQNINEKAHSVASLLIKPIELA
;
A
#
# COMPACT_ATOMS: atom_id res chain seq x y z
N MET A 1 -23.33 -18.93 -17.84
CA MET A 1 -21.88 -18.68 -17.74
C MET A 1 -21.58 -18.14 -16.34
N ALA A 2 -20.82 -18.87 -15.53
CA ALA A 2 -20.41 -18.44 -14.19
C ALA A 2 -19.17 -17.55 -14.29
N ALA A 3 -19.17 -16.43 -13.56
CA ALA A 3 -17.99 -15.59 -13.40
C ALA A 3 -16.86 -16.36 -12.69
N PRO A 4 -15.58 -16.12 -13.00
CA PRO A 4 -14.49 -16.81 -12.33
C PRO A 4 -14.42 -16.37 -10.87
N ASN A 5 -14.55 -17.34 -9.96
CA ASN A 5 -14.27 -17.19 -8.54
C ASN A 5 -12.75 -16.94 -8.37
N PHE A 6 -12.33 -15.68 -8.48
CA PHE A 6 -11.01 -15.27 -8.00
C PHE A 6 -11.03 -15.36 -6.47
N GLY A 7 -10.53 -16.47 -5.95
CA GLY A 7 -10.40 -16.76 -4.53
C GLY A 7 -9.41 -15.81 -3.86
N TRP A 8 -9.85 -14.59 -3.60
CA TRP A 8 -9.36 -13.85 -2.46
C TRP A 8 -9.94 -14.57 -1.25
N SER A 9 -9.13 -15.42 -0.61
CA SER A 9 -9.43 -15.82 0.76
C SER A 9 -9.59 -14.53 1.55
N SER A 10 -10.83 -14.18 1.84
CA SER A 10 -11.22 -13.10 2.71
C SER A 10 -10.73 -13.44 4.10
N ARG A 11 -9.42 -13.29 4.36
CA ARG A 11 -9.00 -12.84 5.68
C ARG A 11 -9.49 -11.40 5.76
N ILE A 12 -10.75 -11.30 6.17
CA ILE A 12 -11.40 -10.09 6.64
C ILE A 12 -10.38 -9.44 7.57
N MET A 13 -9.70 -8.37 7.14
CA MET A 13 -9.41 -7.32 8.09
C MET A 13 -10.78 -7.02 8.67
N ARG A 14 -10.99 -7.34 9.95
CA ARG A 14 -12.23 -6.94 10.63
C ARG A 14 -12.26 -5.44 10.51
N GLU A 15 -13.02 -4.93 9.55
CA GLU A 15 -13.25 -3.51 9.40
C GLU A 15 -13.85 -3.10 10.73
N VAL A 16 -13.06 -2.38 11.53
CA VAL A 16 -13.53 -1.89 12.82
C VAL A 16 -14.73 -1.01 12.49
N PRO A 17 -15.95 -1.35 12.95
CA PRO A 17 -17.13 -0.63 12.55
C PRO A 17 -17.00 0.81 13.06
N LEU A 18 -16.95 1.76 12.13
CA LEU A 18 -16.84 3.18 12.47
C LEU A 18 -18.14 3.63 13.16
N SER A 19 -18.02 4.11 14.39
CA SER A 19 -19.17 4.60 15.15
C SER A 19 -19.77 5.85 14.51
N THR A 20 -21.06 6.08 14.72
CA THR A 20 -21.74 7.28 14.21
C THR A 20 -21.12 8.56 14.80
N CYS A 21 -20.70 8.53 16.06
CA CYS A 21 -20.06 9.67 16.74
C CYS A 21 -18.69 10.02 16.16
N GLU A 22 -17.87 9.03 15.81
CA GLU A 22 -16.58 9.26 15.15
C GLU A 22 -16.78 9.90 13.77
N ARG A 23 -17.76 9.39 13.00
CA ARG A 23 -18.08 9.95 11.69
C ARG A 23 -18.54 11.41 11.79
N THR A 24 -19.45 11.75 12.70
CA THR A 24 -19.97 13.12 12.83
C THR A 24 -18.90 14.09 13.30
N SER A 25 -18.05 13.68 14.25
CA SER A 25 -16.90 14.46 14.71
C SER A 25 -15.87 14.70 13.60
N LEU A 26 -15.63 13.70 12.76
CA LEU A 26 -14.67 13.82 11.65
C LEU A 26 -15.18 14.81 10.61
N VAL A 27 -16.45 14.73 10.29
CA VAL A 27 -17.08 15.63 9.34
C VAL A 27 -17.11 17.06 9.87
N SER A 28 -17.45 17.28 11.15
CA SER A 28 -17.50 18.62 11.74
C SER A 28 -16.11 19.29 11.82
N SER A 29 -15.06 18.54 12.16
CA SER A 29 -13.69 19.06 12.17
C SER A 29 -13.20 19.48 10.79
N ILE A 30 -13.53 18.72 9.74
CA ILE A 30 -13.21 19.10 8.35
C ILE A 30 -13.91 20.41 7.95
N TYR A 31 -15.19 20.59 8.31
CA TYR A 31 -15.91 21.85 8.07
C TYR A 31 -15.28 23.04 8.82
N ALA A 32 -14.70 22.80 9.99
CA ALA A 32 -13.93 23.80 10.74
C ALA A 32 -12.52 24.07 10.18
N GLY A 33 -12.11 23.36 9.12
CA GLY A 33 -10.78 23.50 8.53
C GLY A 33 -9.68 22.81 9.34
N LEU A 34 -10.04 21.86 10.21
CA LEU A 34 -9.12 21.13 11.09
C LEU A 34 -8.99 19.67 10.65
N ARG A 35 -7.78 19.13 10.77
CA ARG A 35 -7.51 17.70 10.65
C ARG A 35 -7.21 17.12 12.03
N TYR A 36 -7.53 15.84 12.24
CA TYR A 36 -7.28 15.16 13.51
C TYR A 36 -5.81 15.01 13.88
N ASP A 37 -4.93 15.05 12.89
CA ASP A 37 -3.49 14.99 13.08
C ASP A 37 -2.85 16.38 13.26
N HIS A 38 -3.67 17.44 13.36
CA HIS A 38 -3.26 18.85 13.48
C HIS A 38 -2.36 19.36 12.34
N ARG A 39 -2.25 18.61 11.25
CA ARG A 39 -1.47 19.02 10.06
C ARG A 39 -2.30 19.94 9.18
N LYS A 40 -1.62 20.73 8.34
CA LYS A 40 -2.30 21.52 7.31
C LYS A 40 -2.84 20.60 6.21
N PHE A 41 -3.81 21.08 5.44
CA PHE A 41 -4.41 20.29 4.34
C PHE A 41 -3.39 19.84 3.28
N MET A 42 -2.37 20.65 3.03
CA MET A 42 -1.32 20.39 2.03
C MET A 42 -0.04 19.78 2.63
N GLU A 43 -0.05 19.45 3.92
CA GLU A 43 1.12 18.91 4.62
C GLU A 43 1.12 17.38 4.57
N VAL A 44 2.22 16.81 4.10
CA VAL A 44 2.42 15.36 4.03
C VAL A 44 2.76 14.78 5.41
N ARG A 45 2.66 13.45 5.57
CA ARG A 45 3.16 12.79 6.80
C ARG A 45 4.67 12.75 6.75
N ASP A 46 5.30 12.64 7.92
CA ASP A 46 6.73 12.39 7.98
C ASP A 46 7.10 11.15 7.17
N ILE A 47 8.03 11.35 6.25
CA ILE A 47 8.51 10.33 5.32
C ILE A 47 9.89 9.91 5.80
N THR A 48 10.06 8.63 6.10
CA THR A 48 11.40 8.07 6.33
C THR A 48 11.66 6.92 5.36
N LEU A 49 12.84 6.96 4.75
CA LEU A 49 13.33 5.94 3.84
C LEU A 49 14.50 5.24 4.53
N ASN A 50 14.37 3.94 4.73
CA ASN A 50 15.44 3.12 5.27
C ASN A 50 15.87 2.09 4.21
N PHE A 51 17.16 2.02 3.97
CA PHE A 51 17.74 1.10 3.00
C PHE A 51 18.14 -0.19 3.70
N GLY A 52 17.76 -1.32 3.11
CA GLY A 52 18.12 -2.63 3.63
C GLY A 52 19.60 -2.95 3.42
N LYS A 53 20.04 -4.08 4.00
CA LYS A 53 21.40 -4.60 3.81
C LYS A 53 21.70 -4.95 2.34
N ASP A 54 20.69 -5.44 1.63
CA ASP A 54 20.81 -5.89 0.25
C ASP A 54 20.39 -4.79 -0.74
N TYR A 55 21.15 -4.68 -1.83
CA TYR A 55 20.80 -3.80 -2.94
C TYR A 55 19.43 -4.17 -3.52
N GLY A 56 18.57 -3.17 -3.70
CA GLY A 56 17.22 -3.36 -4.21
C GLY A 56 16.18 -3.67 -3.13
N SER A 57 16.53 -3.56 -1.84
CA SER A 57 15.57 -3.57 -0.72
C SER A 57 15.46 -2.18 -0.08
N CYS A 58 14.25 -1.65 0.00
CA CYS A 58 13.96 -0.42 0.74
C CYS A 58 12.67 -0.52 1.54
N THR A 59 12.64 0.11 2.70
CA THR A 59 11.44 0.30 3.50
C THR A 59 11.13 1.80 3.56
N ALA A 60 9.90 2.14 3.21
CA ALA A 60 9.38 3.49 3.28
C ALA A 60 8.32 3.54 4.37
N THR A 61 8.38 4.56 5.22
CA THR A 61 7.32 4.84 6.20
C THR A 61 6.72 6.21 5.95
N LEU A 62 5.40 6.29 6.02
CA LEU A 62 4.59 7.48 5.88
C LEU A 62 3.72 7.60 7.15
N GLY A 63 4.32 8.15 8.21
CA GLY A 63 3.78 8.01 9.56
C GLY A 63 3.63 6.54 9.97
N GLU A 64 2.40 6.09 10.22
CA GLU A 64 2.11 4.71 10.62
C GLU A 64 2.08 3.71 9.45
N THR A 65 1.93 4.20 8.22
CA THR A 65 1.89 3.33 7.04
C THR A 65 3.31 2.92 6.66
N ARG A 66 3.56 1.61 6.58
CA ARG A 66 4.87 1.05 6.21
C ARG A 66 4.76 0.20 4.96
N VAL A 67 5.72 0.37 4.06
CA VAL A 67 5.82 -0.40 2.82
C VAL A 67 7.23 -0.95 2.68
N LEU A 68 7.33 -2.23 2.33
CA LEU A 68 8.59 -2.87 1.97
C LEU A 68 8.59 -3.12 0.46
N ALA A 69 9.61 -2.60 -0.22
CA ALA A 69 9.83 -2.83 -1.63
C ALA A 69 11.10 -3.66 -1.82
N GLN A 70 10.98 -4.75 -2.57
CA GLN A 70 12.09 -5.63 -2.91
C GLN A 70 12.12 -5.84 -4.43
N ARG A 71 13.23 -5.48 -5.06
CA ARG A 71 13.49 -5.83 -6.46
C ARG A 71 14.08 -7.23 -6.53
N ARG A 72 13.53 -8.06 -7.41
CA ARG A 72 14.12 -9.35 -7.80
C ARG A 72 14.42 -9.32 -9.28
N THR A 73 15.62 -9.74 -9.65
CA THR A 73 16.04 -9.90 -11.04
C THR A 73 16.28 -11.38 -11.28
N GLY A 74 15.73 -11.91 -12.37
CA GLY A 74 15.91 -13.29 -12.78
C GLY A 74 16.00 -13.37 -14.30
N LEU A 75 16.67 -14.41 -14.80
CA LEU A 75 16.69 -14.73 -16.22
C LEU A 75 15.47 -15.59 -16.52
N GLY A 76 14.63 -15.14 -17.46
CA GLY A 76 13.47 -15.87 -17.94
C GLY A 76 13.60 -16.18 -19.42
N GLN A 77 13.04 -17.32 -19.87
CA GLN A 77 12.91 -17.60 -21.30
C GLN A 77 12.00 -16.54 -21.93
N GLN A 78 12.52 -15.78 -22.90
CA GLN A 78 11.69 -14.86 -23.67
C GLN A 78 10.70 -15.63 -24.55
N ASN A 79 9.49 -15.09 -24.68
CA ASN A 79 8.52 -15.59 -25.63
C ASN A 79 8.89 -15.06 -27.03
N ILE A 80 8.98 -15.94 -28.02
CA ILE A 80 9.45 -15.62 -29.39
C ILE A 80 8.62 -14.55 -30.12
N ASN A 81 7.41 -14.26 -29.63
CA ASN A 81 6.50 -13.26 -30.21
C ASN A 81 6.68 -11.85 -29.63
N GLU A 82 7.47 -11.69 -28.57
CA GLU A 82 7.71 -10.39 -27.93
C GLU A 82 9.11 -9.88 -28.33
N LYS A 83 9.19 -8.62 -28.80
CA LYS A 83 10.47 -7.97 -29.14
C LYS A 83 11.44 -8.06 -27.95
N ALA A 84 12.74 -8.06 -28.24
CA ALA A 84 13.84 -8.12 -27.26
C ALA A 84 13.91 -6.88 -26.34
N HIS A 85 12.92 -6.72 -25.47
CA HIS A 85 12.89 -5.75 -24.40
C HIS A 85 12.87 -6.47 -23.06
N SER A 86 13.54 -5.90 -22.06
CA SER A 86 13.48 -6.40 -20.69
C SER A 86 12.06 -6.26 -20.15
N VAL A 87 11.46 -7.36 -19.71
CA VAL A 87 10.15 -7.37 -19.05
C VAL A 87 10.29 -7.05 -17.57
N ALA A 88 9.42 -6.18 -17.04
CA ALA A 88 9.33 -5.87 -15.62
C ALA A 88 7.91 -6.12 -15.14
N SER A 89 7.76 -6.90 -14.06
CA SER A 89 6.48 -7.15 -13.41
C SER A 89 6.47 -6.59 -12.00
N LEU A 90 5.35 -5.97 -11.62
CA LEU A 90 5.11 -5.38 -10.31
C LEU A 90 4.06 -6.23 -9.57
N LEU A 91 4.38 -6.62 -8.35
CA LEU A 91 3.49 -7.39 -7.47
C LEU A 91 3.34 -6.64 -6.15
N ILE A 92 2.10 -6.26 -5.82
CA ILE A 92 1.76 -5.60 -4.56
C ILE A 92 0.98 -6.62 -3.72
N LYS A 93 1.48 -6.88 -2.51
CA LYS A 93 0.83 -7.80 -1.56
C LYS A 93 0.75 -7.14 -0.18
N PRO A 94 -0.33 -7.36 0.58
CA PRO A 94 -0.37 -6.97 1.98
C PRO A 94 0.70 -7.76 2.74
N ILE A 95 1.45 -7.07 3.60
CA ILE A 95 2.44 -7.71 4.47
C ILE A 95 1.72 -8.07 5.76
N GLU A 96 1.50 -9.37 6.00
CA GLU A 96 1.05 -9.86 7.30
C GLU A 96 2.25 -9.85 8.25
N LEU A 97 2.36 -8.81 9.08
CA LEU A 97 3.20 -8.86 10.27
C LEU A 97 2.50 -9.77 11.27
N ALA A 98 3.00 -11.01 11.39
CA ALA A 98 2.56 -11.97 12.40
C ALA A 98 2.93 -11.51 13.82
#